data_AF-A0A3A4ZI57-F1
#
_entry.id   AF-A0A3A4ZI57-F1
#
_cell.length_a   1.000
_cell.length_b   1.000
_cell.length_c   1.000
_cell.angle_alpha   90.00
_cell.angle_beta   90.00
_cell.angle_gamma   90.00
#
_symmetry.space_group_name_H-M   'P 1'
#
loop_
_entity.id
_entity.type
_entity.pdbx_description
1 polymer ?
#
loop_
_entity_poly.entity_id
_entity_poly.type
_entity_poly.pdbx_seq_one_letter_code
_entity_poly.pdbx_strand_id
1 'polypeptide(L)'
;MKAKALLAVLGILVLAGSAWACEYTSFMANADCYGWTASGTNTVCGSRDTLAYVVNLKQGGEIIATFSSIFVVWATDPVWSFDVPWGMDLCGDYVAEGHFYYISPDDVTSSHDFSIPFTCDCEEGGCHYTPGYWKNHAEAWPLMELTMGCVTYSQAQLLEILNTPVRGDATIILAYHLIAAKLNVANGADEPADDAIARGDRLLCMYPLFSNPRGPARDEILGVKDELCAFNEYIVPGCGDDNPPTGEMSTDIRLAPAAPAEDASWGAIKNIYR
;
A
#
# COMPACT_ATOMS: atom_id res chain seq x y z
N MET A 1 -0.80 76.33 -41.31
CA MET A 1 -2.20 76.79 -41.41
C MET A 1 -3.10 75.58 -41.58
N LYS A 2 -4.27 75.61 -40.94
CA LYS A 2 -5.24 74.50 -40.79
C LYS A 2 -5.72 73.93 -42.12
N ALA A 3 -6.04 72.64 -42.15
CA ALA A 3 -7.26 72.11 -42.78
C ALA A 3 -7.56 70.71 -42.24
N LYS A 4 -8.69 70.56 -41.52
CA LYS A 4 -9.38 69.28 -41.33
C LYS A 4 -10.35 69.12 -42.50
N ALA A 5 -10.30 67.98 -43.17
CA ALA A 5 -11.37 67.47 -44.03
C ALA A 5 -11.69 66.04 -43.57
N LEU A 6 -12.99 65.75 -43.44
CA LEU A 6 -13.58 64.49 -43.02
C LEU A 6 -14.04 63.67 -44.24
N LEU A 7 -14.22 62.36 -44.02
CA LEU A 7 -14.93 61.34 -44.83
C LEU A 7 -14.17 60.76 -46.04
N ALA A 8 -14.24 59.46 -46.36
CA ALA A 8 -14.99 58.33 -45.82
C ALA A 8 -14.22 57.03 -46.12
N VAL A 9 -14.18 56.07 -45.18
CA VAL A 9 -13.66 54.72 -45.47
C VAL A 9 -14.87 53.78 -45.56
N LEU A 10 -15.06 53.23 -46.76
CA LEU A 10 -15.97 52.14 -47.05
C LEU A 10 -15.62 50.95 -46.15
N GLY A 11 -16.47 50.64 -45.17
CA GLY A 11 -16.39 49.39 -44.41
C GLY A 11 -16.82 48.24 -45.31
N ILE A 12 -15.87 47.42 -45.74
CA ILE A 12 -16.15 46.12 -46.34
C ILE A 12 -16.80 45.27 -45.25
N LEU A 13 -18.12 45.06 -45.36
CA LEU A 13 -18.84 44.07 -44.57
C LEU A 13 -18.40 42.70 -45.07
N VAL A 14 -17.34 42.15 -44.48
CA VAL A 14 -17.03 40.73 -44.62
C VAL A 14 -18.11 39.99 -43.84
N LEU A 15 -19.09 39.45 -44.56
CA LEU A 15 -19.97 38.42 -44.01
C LEU A 15 -19.09 37.20 -43.73
N ALA A 16 -18.54 37.13 -42.52
CA ALA A 16 -17.97 35.91 -41.98
C ALA A 16 -19.13 34.91 -41.87
N GLY A 17 -19.25 34.02 -42.85
CA GLY A 17 -20.04 32.81 -42.67
C GLY A 17 -19.52 32.10 -41.43
N SER A 18 -20.41 31.64 -40.55
CA SER A 18 -20.06 30.84 -39.40
C SER A 18 -19.32 29.59 -39.86
N ALA A 19 -17.99 29.59 -39.72
CA ALA A 19 -17.22 28.36 -39.76
C ALA A 19 -17.55 27.62 -38.47
N TRP A 20 -18.27 26.50 -38.56
CA TRP A 20 -18.55 25.64 -37.42
C TRP A 20 -17.21 24.98 -37.07
N ALA A 21 -16.52 25.48 -36.05
CA ALA A 21 -15.32 24.85 -35.55
C ALA A 21 -15.73 23.54 -34.86
N CYS A 22 -15.08 22.43 -35.22
CA CYS A 22 -15.34 21.13 -34.60
C CYS A 22 -14.58 21.07 -33.28
N GLU A 23 -15.33 21.23 -32.18
CA GLU A 23 -14.79 21.42 -30.84
C GLU A 23 -15.57 20.61 -29.79
N TYR A 24 -14.99 20.49 -28.59
CA TYR A 24 -15.69 19.98 -27.43
C TYR A 24 -16.87 20.88 -27.09
N THR A 25 -18.04 20.27 -26.95
CA THR A 25 -19.24 20.95 -26.45
C THR A 25 -19.32 20.82 -24.93
N SER A 26 -18.85 19.71 -24.38
CA SER A 26 -18.64 19.53 -22.94
C SER A 26 -17.50 18.56 -22.66
N PHE A 27 -16.82 18.77 -21.53
CA PHE A 27 -15.82 17.87 -21.00
C PHE A 27 -15.92 17.87 -19.47
N MET A 28 -15.93 16.69 -18.88
CA MET A 28 -15.89 16.48 -17.43
C MET A 28 -14.93 15.33 -17.16
N ALA A 29 -14.04 15.51 -16.19
CA ALA A 29 -13.17 14.45 -15.68
C ALA A 29 -13.20 14.42 -14.15
N ASN A 30 -13.04 13.23 -13.59
CA ASN A 30 -12.84 13.02 -12.17
C ASN A 30 -11.75 11.96 -11.94
N ALA A 31 -11.11 12.00 -10.78
CA ALA A 31 -10.17 10.98 -10.35
C ALA A 31 -10.31 10.75 -8.84
N ASP A 32 -10.22 9.50 -8.42
CA ASP A 32 -10.24 9.08 -7.03
C ASP A 32 -9.31 7.87 -6.85
N CYS A 33 -9.41 7.18 -5.72
CA CYS A 33 -8.53 6.05 -5.38
C CYS A 33 -8.78 4.80 -6.21
N TYR A 34 -9.92 4.70 -6.90
CA TYR A 34 -10.31 3.51 -7.63
C TYR A 34 -10.02 3.65 -9.13
N GLY A 35 -10.07 4.88 -9.65
CA GLY A 35 -9.79 5.13 -11.05
C GLY A 35 -9.94 6.58 -11.46
N TRP A 36 -10.04 6.76 -12.77
CA TRP A 36 -10.41 8.03 -13.36
C TRP A 36 -11.57 7.85 -14.33
N THR A 37 -12.36 8.90 -14.43
CA THR A 37 -13.47 8.99 -15.36
C THR A 37 -13.30 10.23 -16.23
N ALA A 38 -13.71 10.13 -17.48
CA ALA A 38 -13.85 11.29 -18.36
C ALA A 38 -15.07 11.10 -19.24
N SER A 39 -15.83 12.18 -19.46
CA SER A 39 -16.99 12.16 -20.33
C SER A 39 -17.17 13.49 -21.03
N GLY A 40 -17.84 13.47 -22.17
CA GLY A 40 -18.05 14.68 -22.93
C GLY A 40 -18.93 14.47 -24.15
N THR A 41 -19.13 15.59 -24.83
CA THR A 41 -19.87 15.65 -26.10
C THR A 41 -19.11 16.52 -27.08
N ASN A 42 -19.09 16.13 -28.35
CA ASN A 42 -18.30 16.80 -29.37
C ASN A 42 -19.18 17.28 -30.52
N THR A 43 -18.82 18.42 -31.12
CA THR A 43 -19.35 18.79 -32.43
C THR A 43 -18.47 18.14 -33.49
N VAL A 44 -19.00 17.10 -34.16
CA VAL A 44 -18.23 16.26 -35.09
C VAL A 44 -18.18 16.87 -36.49
N CYS A 45 -16.99 16.89 -37.09
CA CYS A 45 -16.76 17.29 -38.47
C CYS A 45 -17.10 16.12 -39.42
N GLY A 46 -18.09 16.31 -40.28
CA GLY A 46 -18.46 15.27 -41.25
C GLY A 46 -19.19 14.09 -40.60
N SER A 47 -18.66 12.87 -40.74
CA SER A 47 -19.36 11.65 -40.27
C SER A 47 -18.79 11.06 -38.98
N ARG A 48 -17.50 11.27 -38.72
CA ARG A 48 -16.79 10.77 -37.55
C ARG A 48 -15.49 11.53 -37.34
N ASP A 49 -15.05 11.55 -36.10
CA ASP A 49 -13.74 12.03 -35.68
C ASP A 49 -13.08 11.01 -34.74
N THR A 50 -11.82 11.24 -34.42
CA THR A 50 -11.02 10.39 -33.54
C THR A 50 -10.72 11.11 -32.24
N LEU A 51 -10.94 10.42 -31.12
CA LEU A 51 -10.61 10.87 -29.78
C LEU A 51 -9.45 10.01 -29.26
N ALA A 52 -8.33 10.62 -28.94
CA ALA A 52 -7.20 9.95 -28.31
C ALA A 52 -6.94 10.56 -26.93
N TYR A 53 -6.42 9.77 -25.99
CA TYR A 53 -6.03 10.28 -24.69
C TYR A 53 -4.73 9.69 -24.18
N VAL A 54 -4.08 10.45 -23.30
CA VAL A 54 -3.01 9.99 -22.42
C VAL A 54 -3.31 10.54 -21.03
N VAL A 55 -3.46 9.65 -20.04
CA VAL A 55 -3.67 10.00 -18.63
C VAL A 55 -2.52 9.42 -17.82
N ASN A 56 -1.82 10.27 -17.09
CA ASN A 56 -0.72 9.92 -16.20
C ASN A 56 -1.20 10.03 -14.75
N LEU A 57 -0.95 8.98 -13.98
CA LEU A 57 -1.03 9.03 -12.53
C LEU A 57 0.35 9.45 -11.99
N LYS A 58 0.36 10.50 -11.15
CA LYS A 58 1.60 11.05 -10.58
C LYS A 58 1.58 11.05 -9.06
N GLN A 59 2.72 10.76 -8.45
CA GLN A 59 2.97 10.85 -7.00
C GLN A 59 4.28 11.60 -6.77
N GLY A 60 4.29 12.61 -5.89
CA GLY A 60 5.48 13.43 -5.65
C GLY A 60 6.03 14.15 -6.89
N GLY A 61 5.24 14.26 -7.97
CA GLY A 61 5.64 14.82 -9.26
C GLY A 61 6.17 13.81 -10.29
N GLU A 62 6.40 12.56 -9.90
CA GLU A 62 6.84 11.47 -10.80
C GLU A 62 5.65 10.73 -11.40
N ILE A 63 5.75 10.27 -12.65
CA ILE A 63 4.73 9.45 -13.31
C ILE A 63 4.91 8.00 -12.86
N ILE A 64 3.89 7.43 -12.23
CA ILE A 64 3.89 6.04 -11.75
C ILE A 64 3.07 5.10 -12.65
N ALA A 65 2.11 5.63 -13.41
CA ALA A 65 1.35 4.87 -14.40
C ALA A 65 0.88 5.78 -15.55
N THR A 66 0.73 5.21 -16.74
CA THR A 66 0.23 5.89 -17.93
C THR A 66 -0.84 5.04 -18.62
N PHE A 67 -1.98 5.66 -18.92
CA PHE A 67 -3.13 5.08 -19.59
C PHE A 67 -3.35 5.82 -20.90
N SER A 68 -3.44 5.11 -22.01
CA SER A 68 -3.71 5.73 -23.31
C SER A 68 -4.57 4.85 -24.19
N SER A 69 -5.41 5.48 -25.00
CA SER A 69 -6.24 4.79 -25.98
C SER A 69 -6.70 5.73 -27.08
N ILE A 70 -7.33 5.16 -28.10
CA ILE A 70 -7.93 5.85 -29.22
C ILE A 70 -9.33 5.29 -29.49
N PHE A 71 -10.27 6.19 -29.76
CA PHE A 71 -11.68 5.87 -29.95
C PHE A 71 -12.27 6.71 -31.10
N VAL A 72 -13.34 6.22 -31.73
CA VAL A 72 -14.01 6.91 -32.84
C VAL A 72 -15.34 7.48 -32.36
N VAL A 73 -15.53 8.79 -32.49
CA VAL A 73 -16.77 9.48 -32.15
C VAL A 73 -17.54 9.76 -33.43
N TRP A 74 -18.80 9.34 -33.49
CA TRP A 74 -19.64 9.48 -34.69
C TRP A 74 -20.53 10.71 -34.58
N ALA A 75 -20.81 11.38 -35.71
CA ALA A 75 -21.71 12.53 -35.71
C ALA A 75 -23.15 12.17 -35.28
N THR A 76 -23.53 10.90 -35.44
CA THR A 76 -24.83 10.37 -34.99
C THR A 76 -24.87 10.04 -33.50
N ASP A 77 -23.72 9.88 -32.85
CA ASP A 77 -23.58 9.60 -31.42
C ASP A 77 -22.32 10.32 -30.89
N PRO A 78 -22.43 11.64 -30.67
CA PRO A 78 -21.28 12.48 -30.32
C PRO A 78 -20.91 12.40 -28.83
N VAL A 79 -21.57 11.51 -28.07
CA VAL A 79 -21.39 11.37 -26.62
C VAL A 79 -20.37 10.26 -26.35
N TRP A 80 -19.47 10.48 -25.41
CA TRP A 80 -18.49 9.48 -25.00
C TRP A 80 -18.25 9.53 -23.50
N SER A 81 -17.83 8.39 -22.94
CA SER A 81 -17.49 8.25 -21.54
C SER A 81 -16.46 7.14 -21.34
N PHE A 82 -15.52 7.38 -20.44
CA PHE A 82 -14.49 6.46 -19.99
C PHE A 82 -14.59 6.33 -18.47
N ASP A 83 -14.42 5.11 -18.01
CA ASP A 83 -14.28 4.72 -16.60
C ASP A 83 -13.17 3.67 -16.56
N VAL A 84 -12.01 4.08 -16.04
CA VAL A 84 -10.77 3.30 -16.14
C VAL A 84 -10.18 3.14 -14.74
N PRO A 85 -10.12 1.92 -14.20
CA PRO A 85 -9.50 1.69 -12.91
C PRO A 85 -7.99 1.86 -13.00
N TRP A 86 -7.36 2.27 -11.91
CA TRP A 86 -5.89 2.35 -11.83
C TRP A 86 -5.24 0.96 -11.89
N GLY A 87 -5.94 -0.07 -11.40
CA GLY A 87 -5.43 -1.43 -11.33
C GLY A 87 -4.36 -1.64 -10.25
N MET A 88 -4.29 -0.74 -9.27
CA MET A 88 -3.37 -0.75 -8.14
C MET A 88 -4.01 -0.07 -6.93
N ASP A 89 -3.59 -0.47 -5.73
CA ASP A 89 -4.00 0.18 -4.49
C ASP A 89 -3.15 1.46 -4.29
N LEU A 90 -3.84 2.58 -4.08
CA LEU A 90 -3.23 3.89 -3.92
C LEU A 90 -3.27 4.33 -2.45
N CYS A 91 -2.17 4.91 -1.97
CA CYS A 91 -2.05 5.45 -0.61
C CYS A 91 -1.22 6.75 -0.65
N GLY A 92 -1.79 7.82 -0.12
CA GLY A 92 -1.19 9.15 -0.09
C GLY A 92 -1.75 10.09 -1.16
N ASP A 93 -0.97 11.13 -1.47
CA ASP A 93 -1.39 12.20 -2.38
C ASP A 93 -0.97 11.93 -3.83
N TYR A 94 -1.93 12.05 -4.74
CA TYR A 94 -1.75 11.80 -6.17
C TYR A 94 -2.30 12.94 -7.01
N VAL A 95 -1.86 12.98 -8.26
CA VAL A 95 -2.41 13.83 -9.31
C VAL A 95 -2.67 12.99 -10.55
N ALA A 96 -3.92 12.97 -11.02
CA ALA A 96 -4.24 12.49 -12.36
C ALA A 96 -4.10 13.65 -13.35
N GLU A 97 -3.13 13.55 -14.26
CA GLU A 97 -2.88 14.49 -15.35
C GLU A 97 -3.27 13.86 -16.68
N GLY A 98 -4.26 14.41 -17.37
CA GLY A 98 -4.70 13.87 -18.65
C GLY A 98 -4.68 14.88 -19.78
N HIS A 99 -4.37 14.38 -20.97
CA HIS A 99 -4.38 15.08 -22.24
C HIS A 99 -5.27 14.33 -23.22
N PHE A 100 -6.32 14.99 -23.69
CA PHE A 100 -7.22 14.48 -24.72
C PHE A 100 -6.99 15.23 -26.03
N TYR A 101 -6.89 14.48 -27.12
CA TYR A 101 -6.72 15.00 -28.47
C TYR A 101 -7.92 14.63 -29.32
N TYR A 102 -8.49 15.64 -29.96
CA TYR A 102 -9.53 15.46 -30.95
C TYR A 102 -8.95 15.65 -32.35
N ILE A 103 -9.13 14.65 -33.19
CA ILE A 103 -8.48 14.53 -34.48
C ILE A 103 -9.56 14.32 -35.53
N SER A 104 -9.78 15.34 -36.35
CA SER A 104 -10.59 15.22 -37.55
C SER A 104 -9.79 14.51 -38.66
N PRO A 105 -10.43 13.99 -39.71
CA PRO A 105 -9.72 13.30 -40.80
C PRO A 105 -8.59 14.12 -41.46
N ASP A 106 -8.66 15.47 -41.38
CA ASP A 106 -7.74 16.37 -42.07
C ASP A 106 -6.69 17.03 -41.13
N ASP A 107 -6.94 17.17 -39.82
CA ASP A 107 -5.97 17.65 -38.80
C ASP A 107 -6.46 17.48 -37.34
N VAL A 108 -5.55 17.64 -36.36
CA VAL A 108 -5.89 17.82 -34.93
C VAL A 108 -6.67 19.11 -34.77
N THR A 109 -7.91 18.99 -34.33
CA THR A 109 -8.87 20.11 -34.28
C THR A 109 -8.98 20.73 -32.90
N SER A 110 -8.75 19.97 -31.83
CA SER A 110 -8.75 20.50 -30.46
C SER A 110 -8.05 19.58 -29.45
N SER A 111 -7.70 20.12 -28.29
CA SER A 111 -7.22 19.34 -27.14
C SER A 111 -7.85 19.81 -25.85
N HIS A 112 -7.89 18.93 -24.85
CA HIS A 112 -8.33 19.26 -23.50
C HIS A 112 -7.42 18.61 -22.47
N ASP A 113 -7.06 19.39 -21.44
CA ASP A 113 -6.16 18.95 -20.39
C ASP A 113 -6.88 19.00 -19.04
N PHE A 114 -6.61 18.02 -18.18
CA PHE A 114 -7.06 18.07 -16.79
C PHE A 114 -5.91 17.72 -15.84
N SER A 115 -5.99 18.27 -14.63
CA SER A 115 -5.09 17.97 -13.52
C SER A 115 -5.93 17.93 -12.25
N ILE A 116 -6.13 16.73 -11.70
CA ILE A 116 -7.01 16.49 -10.57
C ILE A 116 -6.17 15.91 -9.43
N PRO A 117 -5.91 16.68 -8.36
CA PRO A 117 -5.32 16.14 -7.16
C PRO A 117 -6.36 15.34 -6.38
N PHE A 118 -5.96 14.22 -5.80
CA PHE A 118 -6.77 13.43 -4.89
C PHE A 118 -5.87 12.78 -3.84
N THR A 119 -6.44 12.52 -2.67
CA THR A 119 -5.76 11.87 -1.56
C THR A 119 -6.44 10.55 -1.30
N CYS A 120 -5.65 9.50 -1.21
CA CYS A 120 -6.10 8.19 -0.78
C CYS A 120 -5.64 7.95 0.63
N ASP A 121 -6.60 7.58 1.47
CA ASP A 121 -6.29 7.11 2.82
C ASP A 121 -5.37 5.90 2.67
N CYS A 122 -4.17 6.02 3.22
CA CYS A 122 -3.39 4.84 3.48
C CYS A 122 -4.18 4.04 4.51
N GLU A 123 -4.46 2.77 4.22
CA GLU A 123 -4.61 1.85 5.34
C GLU A 123 -3.31 2.01 6.13
N GLU A 124 -3.40 2.53 7.36
CA GLU A 124 -2.22 2.64 8.21
C GLU A 124 -1.62 1.23 8.25
N GLY A 125 -0.37 1.10 7.81
CA GLY A 125 0.39 -0.12 8.04
C GLY A 125 0.15 -0.54 9.48
N GLY A 126 -0.25 -1.79 9.65
CA GLY A 126 -0.67 -2.33 10.94
C GLY A 126 0.31 -1.98 12.05
N CYS A 127 -0.20 -1.84 13.26
CA CYS A 127 0.65 -1.54 14.40
C CYS A 127 1.69 -2.65 14.63
N HIS A 128 2.89 -2.22 15.02
CA HIS A 128 3.94 -3.11 15.49
C HIS A 128 3.74 -3.32 16.99
N TYR A 129 3.70 -4.58 17.40
CA TYR A 129 3.48 -4.96 18.77
C TYR A 129 4.62 -5.85 19.30
N THR A 130 4.94 -5.66 20.57
CA THR A 130 5.98 -6.43 21.25
C THR A 130 5.56 -7.88 21.50
N PRO A 131 6.51 -8.80 21.77
CA PRO A 131 6.17 -10.15 22.24
C PRO A 131 5.26 -10.15 23.48
N GLY A 132 5.39 -9.14 24.34
CA GLY A 132 4.56 -8.99 25.54
C GLY A 132 3.10 -8.66 25.21
N TYR A 133 2.85 -7.82 24.22
CA TYR A 133 1.49 -7.53 23.75
C TYR A 133 0.83 -8.81 23.22
N TRP A 134 1.47 -9.49 22.27
CA TRP A 134 0.92 -10.70 21.66
C TRP A 134 0.68 -11.80 22.68
N LYS A 135 1.59 -11.97 23.65
CA LYS A 135 1.40 -12.92 24.75
C LYS A 135 0.11 -12.66 25.56
N ASN A 136 -0.26 -11.40 25.76
CA ASN A 136 -1.36 -10.99 26.63
C ASN A 136 -2.68 -10.74 25.89
N HIS A 137 -2.66 -10.72 24.54
CA HIS A 137 -3.81 -10.45 23.68
C HIS A 137 -3.97 -11.54 22.61
N ALA A 138 -4.17 -12.79 23.05
CA ALA A 138 -4.30 -13.93 22.14
C ALA A 138 -5.51 -13.79 21.19
N GLU A 139 -6.55 -13.11 21.65
CA GLU A 139 -7.76 -12.78 20.89
C GLU A 139 -7.51 -11.83 19.70
N ALA A 140 -6.40 -11.08 19.73
CA ALA A 140 -6.03 -10.17 18.65
C ALA A 140 -5.15 -10.83 17.58
N TRP A 141 -4.74 -12.09 17.74
CA TRP A 141 -3.81 -12.73 16.79
C TRP A 141 -4.48 -12.89 15.43
N PRO A 142 -3.87 -12.37 14.34
CA PRO A 142 -4.40 -12.57 12.98
C PRO A 142 -4.22 -14.01 12.47
N LEU A 143 -3.37 -14.82 13.13
CA LEU A 143 -3.03 -16.18 12.74
C LEU A 143 -3.18 -17.16 13.91
N MET A 144 -3.72 -18.35 13.62
CA MET A 144 -3.94 -19.43 14.60
C MET A 144 -2.79 -20.45 14.64
N GLU A 145 -1.85 -20.37 13.71
CA GLU A 145 -0.65 -21.21 13.64
C GLU A 145 0.51 -20.44 13.01
N LEU A 146 1.73 -20.77 13.42
CA LEU A 146 2.96 -20.23 12.83
C LEU A 146 3.97 -21.35 12.65
N THR A 147 4.71 -21.29 11.55
CA THR A 147 5.94 -22.08 11.40
C THR A 147 7.09 -21.29 11.99
N MET A 148 7.79 -21.88 12.96
CA MET A 148 9.05 -21.37 13.52
C MET A 148 10.16 -22.36 13.27
N GLY A 149 11.18 -21.92 12.54
CA GLY A 149 12.18 -22.79 11.96
C GLY A 149 11.57 -23.85 11.07
N CYS A 150 11.76 -25.11 11.41
CA CYS A 150 11.28 -26.24 10.61
C CYS A 150 10.06 -26.95 11.21
N VAL A 151 9.36 -26.32 12.16
CA VAL A 151 8.21 -26.90 12.86
C VAL A 151 7.05 -25.91 12.86
N THR A 152 5.86 -26.40 12.59
CA THR A 152 4.60 -25.64 12.69
C THR A 152 3.99 -25.83 14.07
N TYR A 153 3.63 -24.74 14.73
CA TYR A 153 3.02 -24.72 16.05
C TYR A 153 1.64 -24.08 15.99
N SER A 154 0.71 -24.60 16.78
CA SER A 154 -0.57 -23.93 17.02
C SER A 154 -0.40 -22.71 17.91
N GLN A 155 -1.37 -21.79 17.90
CA GLN A 155 -1.42 -20.63 18.79
C GLN A 155 -1.22 -21.02 20.26
N ALA A 156 -1.82 -22.12 20.72
CA ALA A 156 -1.67 -22.59 22.11
C ALA A 156 -0.21 -22.96 22.44
N GLN A 157 0.48 -23.66 21.52
CA GLN A 157 1.89 -24.01 21.68
C GLN A 157 2.79 -22.77 21.64
N LEU A 158 2.48 -21.81 20.75
CA LEU A 158 3.20 -20.53 20.65
C LEU A 158 3.04 -19.69 21.92
N LEU A 159 1.85 -19.67 22.52
CA LEU A 159 1.60 -19.02 23.81
C LEU A 159 2.37 -19.71 24.94
N GLU A 160 2.47 -21.04 24.93
CA GLU A 160 3.30 -21.75 25.92
C GLU A 160 4.79 -21.38 25.77
N ILE A 161 5.27 -21.25 24.53
CA ILE A 161 6.62 -20.74 24.25
C ILE A 161 6.77 -19.32 24.81
N LEU A 162 5.86 -18.39 24.54
CA LEU A 162 5.86 -17.02 25.11
C LEU A 162 5.70 -16.95 26.65
N ASN A 163 5.22 -18.03 27.26
CA ASN A 163 5.14 -18.17 28.72
C ASN A 163 6.37 -18.83 29.34
N THR A 164 7.28 -19.37 28.53
CA THR A 164 8.45 -20.10 29.00
C THR A 164 9.51 -19.16 29.58
N PRO A 165 9.92 -19.32 30.86
CA PRO A 165 10.98 -18.49 31.42
C PRO A 165 12.27 -18.61 30.61
N VAL A 166 12.72 -17.49 30.04
CA VAL A 166 13.84 -17.44 29.09
C VAL A 166 15.15 -17.97 29.68
N ARG A 167 15.46 -17.62 30.94
CA ARG A 167 16.68 -18.07 31.66
C ARG A 167 17.99 -17.89 30.88
N GLY A 168 18.04 -16.88 30.00
CA GLY A 168 19.19 -16.57 29.16
C GLY A 168 19.41 -17.51 27.97
N ASP A 169 18.45 -18.40 27.67
CA ASP A 169 18.50 -19.26 26.48
C ASP A 169 18.25 -18.44 25.21
N ALA A 170 19.26 -18.35 24.35
CA ALA A 170 19.20 -17.55 23.14
C ALA A 170 18.11 -18.04 22.16
N THR A 171 17.80 -19.34 22.12
CA THR A 171 16.75 -19.88 21.24
C THR A 171 15.36 -19.46 21.69
N ILE A 172 15.12 -19.38 23.00
CA ILE A 172 13.84 -18.90 23.56
C ILE A 172 13.72 -17.39 23.36
N ILE A 173 14.81 -16.64 23.56
CA ILE A 173 14.87 -15.19 23.25
C ILE A 173 14.50 -14.93 21.79
N LEU A 174 15.11 -15.65 20.85
CA LEU A 174 14.82 -15.50 19.43
C LEU A 174 13.37 -15.88 19.10
N ALA A 175 12.87 -16.97 19.66
CA ALA A 175 11.49 -17.41 19.44
C ALA A 175 10.46 -16.34 19.80
N TYR A 176 10.66 -15.61 20.90
CA TYR A 176 9.74 -14.55 21.33
C TYR A 176 9.60 -13.46 20.28
N HIS A 177 10.73 -12.95 19.80
CA HIS A 177 10.75 -11.87 18.81
C HIS A 177 10.35 -12.36 17.41
N LEU A 178 10.63 -13.62 17.07
CA LEU A 178 10.19 -14.20 15.80
C LEU A 178 8.67 -14.40 15.75
N ILE A 179 8.05 -14.83 16.86
CA ILE A 179 6.58 -14.91 16.97
C ILE A 179 5.97 -13.53 16.76
N ALA A 180 6.44 -12.53 17.52
CA ALA A 180 5.92 -11.17 17.42
C ALA A 180 6.09 -10.59 16.01
N ALA A 181 7.23 -10.81 15.37
CA ALA A 181 7.49 -10.27 14.03
C ALA A 181 6.54 -10.88 12.99
N LYS A 182 6.33 -12.20 13.02
CA LYS A 182 5.39 -12.88 12.13
C LYS A 182 3.95 -12.41 12.35
N LEU A 183 3.56 -12.17 13.61
CA LEU A 183 2.23 -11.64 13.92
C LEU A 183 2.07 -10.18 13.49
N ASN A 184 3.09 -9.34 13.64
CA ASN A 184 3.09 -7.96 13.17
C ASN A 184 2.95 -7.89 11.65
N VAL A 185 3.73 -8.69 10.90
CA VAL A 185 3.59 -8.79 9.43
C VAL A 185 2.17 -9.22 9.05
N ALA A 186 1.61 -10.22 9.73
CA ALA A 186 0.24 -10.66 9.49
C ALA A 186 -0.83 -9.65 9.93
N ASN A 187 -0.48 -8.75 10.85
CA ASN A 187 -1.31 -7.62 11.29
C ASN A 187 -1.23 -6.43 10.32
N GLY A 188 -0.45 -6.55 9.23
CA GLY A 188 -0.28 -5.52 8.21
C GLY A 188 0.85 -4.54 8.49
N ALA A 189 1.74 -4.82 9.44
CA ALA A 189 2.79 -3.90 9.83
C ALA A 189 3.79 -3.63 8.70
N ASP A 190 3.92 -2.35 8.35
CA ASP A 190 4.81 -1.87 7.30
C ASP A 190 6.20 -1.56 7.89
N GLU A 191 7.19 -2.39 7.59
CA GLU A 191 8.66 -2.18 7.65
C GLU A 191 9.32 -3.50 7.17
N PRO A 192 10.53 -3.50 6.57
CA PRO A 192 11.14 -4.73 6.06
C PRO A 192 11.66 -5.62 7.21
N ALA A 193 10.95 -6.72 7.51
CA ALA A 193 11.38 -7.74 8.47
C ALA A 193 11.72 -9.10 7.83
N ASP A 194 11.45 -9.29 6.54
CA ASP A 194 11.49 -10.60 5.86
C ASP A 194 12.84 -11.31 5.97
N ASP A 195 13.96 -10.57 5.79
CA ASP A 195 15.30 -11.16 5.91
C ASP A 195 15.59 -11.62 7.35
N ALA A 196 15.26 -10.80 8.35
CA ALA A 196 15.45 -11.14 9.75
C ALA A 196 14.59 -12.34 10.17
N ILE A 197 13.32 -12.38 9.71
CA ILE A 197 12.40 -13.51 9.93
C ILE A 197 12.98 -14.79 9.31
N ALA A 198 13.40 -14.74 8.04
CA ALA A 198 13.95 -15.90 7.34
C ALA A 198 15.22 -16.45 8.01
N ARG A 199 16.11 -15.57 8.47
CA ARG A 199 17.32 -15.99 9.23
C ARG A 199 16.94 -16.53 10.61
N GLY A 200 15.95 -15.95 11.27
CA GLY A 200 15.42 -16.45 12.54
C GLY A 200 14.88 -17.87 12.43
N ASP A 201 14.08 -18.14 11.40
CA ASP A 201 13.61 -19.49 11.08
C ASP A 201 14.78 -20.44 10.80
N ARG A 202 15.72 -20.05 9.93
CA ARG A 202 16.91 -20.87 9.65
C ARG A 202 17.65 -21.26 10.94
N LEU A 203 17.86 -20.31 11.84
CA LEU A 203 18.54 -20.53 13.10
C LEU A 203 17.77 -21.48 14.02
N LEU A 204 16.45 -21.33 14.15
CA LEU A 204 15.64 -22.24 14.97
C LEU A 204 15.47 -23.64 14.34
N CYS A 205 15.67 -23.78 13.03
CA CYS A 205 15.77 -25.09 12.39
C CYS A 205 17.11 -25.78 12.72
N MET A 206 18.21 -25.03 12.78
CA MET A 206 19.54 -25.57 13.12
C MET A 206 19.73 -25.79 14.63
N TYR A 207 19.16 -24.91 15.44
CA TYR A 207 19.25 -24.90 16.90
C TYR A 207 17.84 -24.96 17.49
N PRO A 208 17.33 -26.16 17.80
CA PRO A 208 16.00 -26.32 18.37
C PRO A 208 15.82 -25.54 19.66
N LEU A 209 14.57 -25.24 20.02
CA LEU A 209 14.27 -24.59 21.31
C LEU A 209 14.90 -25.39 22.46
N PHE A 210 15.40 -24.67 23.47
CA PHE A 210 16.11 -25.22 24.63
C PHE A 210 17.53 -25.74 24.37
N SER A 211 18.05 -25.65 23.14
CA SER A 211 19.42 -26.07 22.84
C SER A 211 20.48 -25.15 23.43
N ASN A 212 20.11 -23.90 23.77
CA ASN A 212 20.96 -22.86 24.37
C ASN A 212 22.41 -22.85 23.82
N PRO A 213 22.60 -22.59 22.52
CA PRO A 213 23.91 -22.59 21.90
C PRO A 213 24.80 -21.50 22.53
N ARG A 214 26.12 -21.70 22.43
CA ARG A 214 27.14 -20.80 23.01
C ARG A 214 28.10 -20.30 21.93
N GLY A 215 28.88 -19.27 22.27
CA GLY A 215 29.88 -18.70 21.38
C GLY A 215 29.26 -18.10 20.11
N PRO A 216 29.89 -18.26 18.93
CA PRO A 216 29.45 -17.60 17.70
C PRO A 216 27.98 -17.84 17.33
N ALA A 217 27.46 -19.06 17.57
CA ALA A 217 26.05 -19.37 17.30
C ALA A 217 25.10 -18.58 18.20
N ARG A 218 25.48 -18.36 19.46
CA ARG A 218 24.72 -17.50 20.38
C ARG A 218 24.71 -16.06 19.90
N ASP A 219 25.85 -15.58 19.45
CA ASP A 219 26.02 -14.20 19.01
C ASP A 219 25.22 -13.93 17.73
N GLU A 220 25.20 -14.87 16.78
CA GLU A 220 24.34 -14.80 15.58
C GLU A 220 22.85 -14.78 15.95
N ILE A 221 22.41 -15.66 16.85
CA ILE A 221 21.01 -15.71 17.32
C ILE A 221 20.58 -14.40 17.98
N LEU A 222 21.43 -13.83 18.84
CA LEU A 222 21.12 -12.56 19.49
C LEU A 222 21.14 -11.39 18.53
N GLY A 223 22.03 -11.39 17.53
CA GLY A 223 22.04 -10.37 16.47
C GLY A 223 20.74 -10.37 15.67
N VAL A 224 20.26 -11.54 15.23
CA VAL A 224 18.96 -11.64 14.55
C VAL A 224 17.82 -11.23 15.48
N LYS A 225 17.88 -11.60 16.76
CA LYS A 225 16.89 -11.14 17.73
C LYS A 225 16.87 -9.61 17.85
N ASP A 226 18.01 -8.93 17.85
CA ASP A 226 18.05 -7.47 17.97
C ASP A 226 17.42 -6.78 16.76
N GLU A 227 17.59 -7.33 15.55
CA GLU A 227 16.91 -6.84 14.35
C GLU A 227 15.38 -7.02 14.44
N LEU A 228 14.92 -8.20 14.85
CA LEU A 228 13.49 -8.45 15.08
C LEU A 228 12.94 -7.59 16.22
N CYS A 229 13.74 -7.29 17.24
CA CYS A 229 13.36 -6.38 18.33
C CYS A 229 13.11 -4.97 17.81
N ALA A 230 14.02 -4.44 16.97
CA ALA A 230 13.88 -3.12 16.38
C ALA A 230 12.60 -3.00 15.53
N PHE A 231 12.27 -4.03 14.76
CA PHE A 231 11.00 -4.10 14.03
C PHE A 231 9.80 -4.13 14.98
N ASN A 232 9.76 -5.07 15.93
CA ASN A 232 8.62 -5.24 16.83
C ASN A 232 8.33 -4.05 17.76
N GLU A 233 9.34 -3.22 18.03
CA GLU A 233 9.25 -2.03 18.89
C GLU A 233 9.13 -0.73 18.09
N TYR A 234 8.98 -0.80 16.76
CA TYR A 234 8.82 0.38 15.92
C TYR A 234 7.50 1.12 16.24
N ILE A 235 7.58 2.44 16.40
CA ILE A 235 6.42 3.26 16.78
C ILE A 235 5.80 3.86 15.52
N VAL A 236 4.58 3.43 15.20
CA VAL A 236 3.76 4.02 14.14
C VAL A 236 2.80 5.04 14.77
N PRO A 237 2.79 6.32 14.33
CA PRO A 237 1.79 7.28 14.78
C PRO A 237 0.37 6.78 14.52
N GLY A 238 -0.54 6.90 15.51
CA GLY A 238 -1.91 6.39 15.40
C GLY A 238 -2.12 5.04 16.10
N CYS A 239 -1.06 4.26 16.27
CA CYS A 239 -1.05 3.07 17.11
C CYS A 239 -0.98 3.47 18.59
N GLY A 240 -1.94 2.99 19.40
CA GLY A 240 -2.01 3.28 20.83
C GLY A 240 -0.74 2.90 21.59
N ASP A 241 -0.53 3.53 22.75
CA ASP A 241 0.71 3.49 23.57
C ASP A 241 1.06 2.12 24.20
N ASP A 242 0.52 1.00 23.69
CA ASP A 242 0.77 -0.34 24.22
C ASP A 242 2.15 -0.91 23.82
N ASN A 243 3.02 -0.08 23.23
CA ASN A 243 4.44 -0.39 23.08
C ASN A 243 5.13 -0.10 24.43
N PRO A 244 5.45 -1.10 25.28
CA PRO A 244 6.15 -0.85 26.52
C PRO A 244 7.48 -0.14 26.22
N PRO A 245 7.86 0.88 27.00
CA PRO A 245 9.08 1.60 26.77
C PRO A 245 10.28 0.67 26.91
N THR A 246 11.18 0.80 25.94
CA THR A 246 12.52 0.21 25.80
C THR A 246 13.10 -0.46 27.05
N GLY A 247 13.47 -1.72 26.90
CA GLY A 247 14.56 -2.31 27.66
C GLY A 247 14.24 -2.68 29.10
N GLU A 248 13.41 -3.71 29.28
CA GLU A 248 13.65 -4.80 30.22
C GLU A 248 12.56 -5.86 29.99
N MET A 249 12.96 -7.02 29.46
CA MET A 249 12.09 -8.18 29.40
C MET A 249 11.73 -8.57 30.84
N SER A 250 10.55 -8.13 31.29
CA SER A 250 10.05 -8.31 32.64
C SER A 250 10.23 -9.76 33.11
N THR A 251 10.94 -9.92 34.23
CA THR A 251 11.14 -11.18 34.93
C THR A 251 9.94 -11.59 35.79
N ASP A 252 8.82 -10.88 35.74
CA ASP A 252 7.72 -11.08 36.69
C ASP A 252 6.63 -12.03 36.18
N ILE A 253 6.67 -13.22 36.77
CA ILE A 253 5.66 -14.28 36.70
C ILE A 253 4.36 -13.76 37.34
N ARG A 254 3.30 -13.66 36.55
CA ARG A 254 1.92 -13.76 37.05
C ARG A 254 1.13 -14.73 36.17
N LEU A 255 0.70 -15.84 36.78
CA LEU A 255 -0.16 -16.84 36.16
C LEU A 255 -1.53 -16.24 35.85
N ALA A 256 -1.93 -16.30 34.58
CA ALA A 256 -3.32 -16.28 34.14
C ALA A 256 -3.80 -17.72 33.88
N PRO A 257 -5.10 -18.02 34.00
CA PRO A 257 -5.60 -19.40 34.01
C PRO A 257 -5.47 -20.10 32.67
N ALA A 258 -5.24 -21.41 32.73
CA ALA A 258 -4.87 -22.28 31.63
C ALA A 258 -5.99 -22.49 30.59
N ALA A 259 -5.60 -22.45 29.32
CA ALA A 259 -6.34 -23.01 28.19
C ALA A 259 -6.37 -24.56 28.24
N PRO A 260 -7.27 -25.25 27.52
CA PRO A 260 -7.48 -26.70 27.63
C PRO A 260 -6.23 -27.50 27.21
N ALA A 261 -5.97 -28.59 27.91
CA ALA A 261 -4.59 -28.94 28.31
C ALA A 261 -4.04 -30.30 27.83
N GLU A 262 -4.52 -30.91 26.75
CA GLU A 262 -4.04 -32.26 26.39
C GLU A 262 -3.03 -32.33 25.23
N ASP A 263 -3.03 -31.37 24.30
CA ASP A 263 -2.05 -31.27 23.19
C ASP A 263 -1.05 -30.11 23.34
N ALA A 264 -1.34 -29.15 24.23
CA ALA A 264 -0.52 -27.97 24.54
C ALA A 264 0.21 -28.07 25.90
N SER A 265 0.55 -29.29 26.35
CA SER A 265 1.32 -29.49 27.57
C SER A 265 2.82 -29.24 27.32
N TRP A 266 3.52 -28.64 28.28
CA TRP A 266 4.98 -28.55 28.32
C TRP A 266 5.72 -29.86 28.04
N GLY A 267 5.09 -30.99 28.39
CA GLY A 267 5.59 -32.32 28.07
C GLY A 267 5.53 -32.64 26.57
N ALA A 268 4.49 -32.17 25.87
CA ALA A 268 4.30 -32.32 24.43
C ALA A 268 5.32 -31.49 23.64
N ILE A 269 5.56 -30.22 24.01
CA ILE A 269 6.57 -29.38 23.34
C ILE A 269 7.97 -29.98 23.47
N LYS A 270 8.36 -30.46 24.66
CA LYS A 270 9.66 -31.11 24.86
C LYS A 270 9.84 -32.40 24.06
N ASN A 271 8.76 -33.12 23.77
CA ASN A 271 8.83 -34.34 22.97
C ASN A 271 9.08 -34.05 21.47
N ILE A 272 8.84 -32.83 20.99
CA ILE A 272 9.17 -32.43 19.61
C ILE A 272 10.69 -32.42 19.37
N TYR A 273 11.48 -32.21 20.44
CA TYR A 273 12.94 -32.03 20.35
C TYR A 273 13.75 -33.13 21.05
N ARG A 274 13.12 -34.27 21.35
CA ARG A 274 13.81 -35.50 21.76
C ARG A 274 14.09 -36.37 20.56
#